data_AF-X1SP72-F1
#
_entry.id   AF-X1SP72-F1
#
_cell.length_a   1.000
_cell.length_b   1.000
_cell.length_c   1.000
_cell.angle_alpha   90.00
_cell.angle_beta   90.00
_cell.angle_gamma   90.00
#
_symmetry.space_group_name_H-M   'P 1'
#
loop_
_entity.id
_entity.type
_entity.pdbx_description
1 polymer ?
#
loop_
_entity_poly.entity_id
_entity_poly.type
_entity_poly.pdbx_seq_one_letter_code
_entity_poly.pdbx_strand_id
1 'polypeptide(L)' 'MVDKVGLIFTKEYQKYNFGKDHPLRPLRLKLTYSLMDKLKLLENERLEILEPRMG' A
#
# COMPACT_ATOMS: atom_id res chain seq x y z
N MET A 1 -23.52 -11.32 -5.34
CA MET A 1 -22.23 -11.71 -4.74
C MET A 1 -21.35 -10.48 -4.72
N VAL A 2 -20.61 -10.21 -3.64
CA VAL A 2 -19.62 -9.12 -3.63
C VAL A 2 -18.28 -9.75 -3.96
N ASP A 3 -17.65 -9.30 -5.04
CA ASP A 3 -16.40 -9.85 -5.53
C ASP A 3 -15.23 -9.55 -4.57
N LYS A 4 -14.18 -10.38 -4.62
CA LYS A 4 -12.92 -10.13 -3.89
C LYS A 4 -12.19 -8.93 -4.49
N VAL A 5 -11.42 -8.22 -3.66
CA VAL A 5 -10.63 -7.06 -4.06
C VAL A 5 -9.14 -7.40 -3.93
N GLY A 6 -8.39 -7.26 -5.02
CA GLY A 6 -6.93 -7.34 -5.00
C GLY A 6 -6.30 -6.00 -4.62
N LEU A 7 -5.50 -5.98 -3.55
CA LEU A 7 -4.67 -4.84 -3.16
C LEU A 7 -3.23 -5.07 -3.63
N ILE A 8 -2.75 -4.21 -4.53
CA ILE A 8 -1.31 -4.17 -4.81
C ILE A 8 -0.60 -3.54 -3.62
N PHE A 9 0.21 -4.34 -2.93
CA PHE A 9 0.92 -3.93 -1.74
C PHE A 9 2.38 -4.28 -1.90
N THR A 10 3.26 -3.33 -1.59
CA THR A 10 4.70 -3.59 -1.45
C THR A 10 5.32 -2.54 -0.55
N LYS A 11 6.36 -2.92 0.20
CA LYS A 11 7.16 -1.98 1.00
C LYS A 11 8.22 -1.27 0.15
N GLU A 12 8.53 -1.76 -1.05
CA GLU A 12 9.58 -1.21 -1.91
C GLU A 12 9.30 0.24 -2.34
N TYR A 13 8.03 0.58 -2.59
CA TYR A 13 7.63 1.94 -2.97
C TYR A 13 7.88 2.99 -1.87
N GLN A 14 8.09 2.58 -0.62
CA GLN A 14 8.41 3.51 0.47
C GLN A 14 9.89 3.89 0.52
N LYS A 15 10.76 3.16 -0.21
CA LYS A 15 12.21 3.36 -0.20
C LYS A 15 12.68 4.51 -1.10
N TYR A 16 11.82 5.00 -2.00
CA TYR A 16 12.17 6.11 -2.89
C TYR A 16 12.43 7.39 -2.10
N ASN A 17 13.46 8.14 -2.47
CA ASN A 17 13.69 9.49 -1.95
C ASN A 17 13.72 10.45 -3.14
N PHE A 18 12.70 11.31 -3.24
CA PHE A 18 12.61 12.30 -4.32
C PHE A 18 13.35 13.62 -4.02
N GLY A 19 14.01 13.72 -2.86
CA GLY A 19 14.68 14.94 -2.43
C GLY A 19 13.77 15.87 -1.61
N LYS A 20 14.39 16.84 -0.92
CA LYS A 20 13.72 17.70 0.07
C LYS A 20 12.69 18.65 -0.55
N ASP A 21 12.86 19.08 -1.79
CA ASP A 21 11.99 20.07 -2.43
C ASP A 21 10.91 19.44 -3.32
N HIS A 22 10.92 18.11 -3.46
CA HIS A 22 9.97 17.42 -4.33
C HIS A 22 8.61 17.19 -3.63
N PRO A 23 7.48 17.51 -4.29
CA PRO A 23 6.15 17.42 -3.67
C PRO A 23 5.68 15.98 -3.46
N LEU A 24 6.12 15.03 -4.30
CA LEU A 24 5.78 13.62 -4.12
C LEU A 24 6.54 13.03 -2.93
N ARG A 25 5.79 12.62 -1.91
CA ARG A 25 6.33 11.98 -0.69
C ARG A 25 5.89 10.52 -0.60
N PRO A 26 6.83 9.55 -0.51
CA PRO A 26 6.50 8.14 -0.24
C PRO A 26 5.82 7.93 1.12
N LEU A 27 5.95 8.90 2.03
CA LEU A 27 5.27 8.93 3.33
C LEU A 27 3.76 8.67 3.20
N ARG A 28 3.12 9.11 2.12
CA ARG A 28 1.68 8.85 1.88
C ARG A 28 1.36 7.35 1.92
N LEU A 29 2.19 6.50 1.32
CA LEU A 29 1.98 5.05 1.27
C LEU A 29 2.12 4.42 2.64
N LYS A 30 3.15 4.85 3.40
CA LYS A 30 3.38 4.40 4.77
C LYS A 30 2.18 4.70 5.67
N LEU A 31 1.64 5.92 5.57
CA LEU A 31 0.47 6.34 6.34
C LEU A 31 -0.78 5.55 5.96
N THR A 32 -1.03 5.36 4.66
CA THR A 32 -2.16 4.54 4.17
C THR A 32 -2.09 3.12 4.71
N TYR A 33 -0.96 2.43 4.58
CA TYR A 33 -0.83 1.05 5.05
C TYR A 33 -0.95 0.95 6.56
N SER A 34 -0.37 1.88 7.31
CA SER A 34 -0.51 1.91 8.77
C SER A 34 -1.97 2.12 9.22
N LEU A 35 -2.73 2.94 8.51
CA LEU A 35 -4.14 3.14 8.80
C LEU A 35 -4.96 1.88 8.46
N MET A 36 -4.71 1.27 7.30
CA MET A 36 -5.40 0.04 6.89
C MET A 36 -5.18 -1.10 7.89
N ASP A 37 -3.96 -1.25 8.39
CA ASP A 37 -3.59 -2.20 9.43
C ASP A 37 -4.36 -1.94 10.74
N LYS A 38 -4.34 -0.69 11.23
CA LYS A 38 -5.09 -0.29 12.44
C LYS A 38 -6.61 -0.49 12.33
N LEU A 39 -7.15 -0.39 11.12
CA LEU A 39 -8.56 -0.64 10.82
C LEU A 39 -8.85 -2.13 10.53
N LYS A 40 -7.85 -3.01 10.62
CA LYS A 40 -7.94 -4.44 10.29
C LYS A 40 -8.43 -4.71 8.87
N LEU A 41 -8.24 -3.76 7.95
CA LEU A 41 -8.63 -3.94 6.55
C LEU A 41 -7.74 -4.96 5.85
N LEU A 42 -6.48 -5.08 6.27
CA LEU A 42 -5.53 -6.07 5.75
C LEU A 42 -5.89 -7.51 6.14
N GLU A 43 -6.72 -7.68 7.17
CA GLU A 43 -7.22 -8.98 7.65
C GLU A 43 -8.59 -9.34 7.06
N ASN A 44 -9.16 -8.50 6.19
CA ASN A 44 -10.48 -8.73 5.62
C ASN A 44 -10.48 -9.94 4.68
N GLU A 45 -11.37 -10.91 4.90
CA GLU A 45 -11.46 -12.15 4.09
C GLU A 45 -11.71 -11.92 2.59
N ARG A 46 -12.21 -10.73 2.22
CA ARG A 46 -12.46 -10.34 0.83
C ARG A 46 -11.31 -9.57 0.21
N LEU A 47 -10.26 -9.26 0.97
CA LEU A 47 -9.06 -8.59 0.48
C LEU A 47 -7.98 -9.63 0.19
N GLU A 48 -7.41 -9.55 -1.01
CA GLU A 48 -6.26 -10.35 -1.40
C GLU A 48 -5.05 -9.43 -1.59
N ILE A 49 -3.95 -9.72 -0.90
CA ILE A 49 -2.71 -8.96 -1.05
C ILE A 49 -1.92 -9.52 -2.24
N LEU A 50 -1.60 -8.66 -3.19
CA LEU A 50 -0.86 -8.98 -4.40
C LEU A 50 0.44 -8.15 -4.44
N GLU A 51 1.56 -8.79 -4.75
CA GLU A 51 2.82 -8.08 -5.01
C GLU A 51 2.83 -7.54 -6.44
N PRO A 52 3.38 -6.33 -6.68
CA PRO A 52 3.55 -5.79 -8.02
C PRO A 52 4.57 -6.62 -8.81
N ARG A 53 4.37 -6.71 -10.12
CA ARG A 53 5.39 -7.28 -11.02
C ARG A 53 6.52 -6.26 -11.18
N MET A 54 7.69 -6.61 -10.67
CA MET A 54 8.93 -5.90 -10.99
C MET A 54 9.36 -6.35 -12.39
N GLY A 55 9.42 -5.40 -13.33
CA GLY A 55 9.92 -5.61 -14.69
C GLY A 55 11.43 -5.49 -14.80
#